data_AF-A0A3D9L8Z3-F1
#
_entry.id   AF-A0A3D9L8Z3-F1
#
_cell.length_a   1.000
_cell.length_b   1.000
_cell.length_c   1.000
_cell.angle_alpha   90.00
_cell.angle_beta   90.00
_cell.angle_gamma   90.00
#
_symmetry.space_group_name_H-M   'P 1'
#
loop_
_entity.id
_entity.type
_entity.pdbx_description
1 polymer ?
#
loop_
_entity_poly.entity_id
_entity_poly.type
_entity_poly.pdbx_seq_one_letter_code
_entity_poly.pdbx_strand_id
1 'polypeptide(L)'
;MMNQPQLGQRLAAIRKEKNWTQEELVAQSNVSVRTIQRIEAGEVTPRFATVKILLAALEYDLDDWNRLSLQADEPKPNFIQKMTLSKTSLTQQQESLNTSWIAGIVYLIMLMLEIGADALILSDGIESSMIPFYATLKLLVAISFFLFMRGFVGVGSLFENHQIRIAAYVYAFVIAAISFSDVVLAIYYPDHVELNSISMMVMIILIGAAEVVFGVSLMKLQDSLGQSAKVAGILEIITGICFMTVVFVFVGMVTMFPAMILEILVLYKAYDFIMRQKTNPAA
;
A
#
# COMPACT_ATOMS: atom_id res chain seq x y z
N MET A 1 13.65 13.11 -5.64
CA MET A 1 14.76 13.95 -6.14
C MET A 1 14.50 14.21 -7.62
N MET A 2 14.61 15.46 -8.07
CA MET A 2 14.36 15.82 -9.48
C MET A 2 15.42 15.19 -10.39
N ASN A 3 15.00 14.76 -11.58
CA ASN A 3 15.94 14.25 -12.57
C ASN A 3 16.60 15.39 -13.35
N GLN A 4 17.79 15.15 -13.89
CA GLN A 4 18.37 16.04 -14.90
C GLN A 4 17.56 15.95 -16.20
N PRO A 5 17.42 17.04 -16.99
CA PRO A 5 18.07 18.35 -16.84
C PRO A 5 17.29 19.35 -15.96
N GLN A 6 16.11 18.98 -15.46
CA GLN A 6 15.21 19.89 -14.74
C GLN A 6 15.82 20.39 -13.43
N LEU A 7 16.56 19.53 -12.72
CA LEU A 7 17.32 19.91 -11.52
C LEU A 7 18.30 21.05 -11.81
N GLY A 8 19.13 20.89 -12.86
CA GLY A 8 20.13 21.88 -13.27
C GLY A 8 19.50 23.21 -13.65
N GLN A 9 18.44 23.16 -14.46
CA GLN A 9 17.72 24.36 -14.91
C GLN A 9 17.12 25.14 -13.73
N ARG A 10 16.59 24.45 -12.71
CA ARG A 10 16.04 25.12 -11.52
C ARG A 10 17.11 25.72 -10.64
N LEU A 11 18.22 25.03 -10.44
CA LEU A 11 19.35 25.59 -9.70
C LEU A 11 19.86 26.87 -10.37
N ALA A 12 19.96 26.87 -11.70
CA ALA A 12 20.32 28.05 -12.47
C ALA A 12 19.27 29.18 -12.35
N ALA A 13 17.98 28.85 -12.27
CA ALA A 13 16.91 29.83 -12.09
C ALA A 13 17.02 30.54 -10.73
N ILE A 14 17.18 29.78 -9.63
CA ILE A 14 17.34 30.34 -8.27
C ILE A 14 18.58 31.22 -8.19
N ARG A 15 19.71 30.77 -8.78
CA ARG A 15 20.94 31.57 -8.85
C ARG A 15 20.72 32.90 -9.60
N LYS A 16 20.01 32.85 -10.73
CA LYS A 16 19.71 34.05 -11.54
C LYS A 16 18.72 34.99 -10.84
N GLU A 17 17.78 34.47 -10.07
CA GLU A 17 16.86 35.28 -9.25
C GLU A 17 17.63 36.09 -8.20
N LYS A 18 18.70 35.53 -7.65
CA LYS A 18 19.66 36.24 -6.78
C LYS A 18 20.65 37.15 -7.53
N ASN A 19 20.57 37.25 -8.85
CA ASN A 19 21.53 37.94 -9.72
C ASN A 19 22.98 37.47 -9.56
N TRP A 20 23.20 36.21 -9.16
CA TRP A 20 24.55 35.67 -8.96
C TRP A 20 25.12 35.06 -10.25
N THR A 21 26.42 35.21 -10.43
CA THR A 21 27.25 34.51 -11.42
C THR A 21 27.59 33.09 -10.94
N GLN A 22 28.09 32.24 -11.84
CA GLN A 22 28.51 30.88 -11.45
C GLN A 22 29.71 30.94 -10.50
N GLU A 23 30.59 31.91 -10.69
CA GLU A 23 31.77 32.21 -9.88
C GLU A 23 31.40 32.65 -8.46
N GLU A 24 30.34 33.44 -8.30
CA GLU A 24 29.82 33.85 -6.99
C GLU A 24 29.22 32.67 -6.24
N LEU A 25 28.50 31.77 -6.92
CA LEU A 25 28.00 30.55 -6.30
C LEU A 25 29.14 29.61 -5.89
N VAL A 26 30.23 29.56 -6.65
CA VAL A 26 31.44 28.79 -6.31
C VAL A 26 32.07 29.29 -5.01
N ALA A 27 32.18 30.62 -4.86
CA ALA A 27 32.74 31.24 -3.66
C ALA A 27 31.97 30.87 -2.39
N GLN A 28 30.65 30.68 -2.49
CA GLN A 28 29.78 30.36 -1.37
C GLN A 28 29.56 28.86 -1.13
N SER A 29 29.71 28.02 -2.17
CA SER A 29 29.39 26.58 -2.10
C SER A 29 30.61 25.66 -2.04
N ASN A 30 31.81 26.17 -2.32
CA ASN A 30 33.04 25.38 -2.44
C ASN A 30 32.95 24.25 -3.50
N VAL A 31 32.03 24.38 -4.46
CA VAL A 31 31.87 23.48 -5.61
C VAL A 31 32.53 24.12 -6.82
N SER A 32 33.31 23.37 -7.60
CA SER A 32 34.05 23.93 -8.75
C SER A 32 33.12 24.51 -9.82
N VAL A 33 33.55 25.60 -10.48
CA VAL A 33 32.82 26.27 -11.58
C VAL A 33 32.38 25.25 -12.63
N ARG A 34 33.31 24.35 -13.03
CA ARG A 34 33.06 23.29 -14.01
C ARG A 34 31.99 22.30 -13.55
N THR A 35 31.92 21.99 -12.27
CA THR A 35 30.88 21.11 -11.71
C THR A 35 29.52 21.80 -11.75
N ILE A 36 29.44 23.08 -11.35
CA ILE A 36 28.20 23.85 -11.39
C ILE A 36 27.68 23.97 -12.83
N GLN A 37 28.55 24.30 -13.79
CA GLN A 37 28.21 24.36 -15.21
C GLN A 37 27.60 23.06 -15.72
N ARG A 38 28.23 21.92 -15.43
CA ARG A 38 27.75 20.60 -15.86
C ARG A 38 26.45 20.19 -15.18
N ILE A 39 26.25 20.60 -13.92
CA ILE A 39 24.97 20.40 -13.22
C ILE A 39 23.88 21.25 -13.87
N GLU A 40 24.12 22.55 -14.08
CA GLU A 40 23.16 23.49 -14.69
C GLU A 40 22.81 23.11 -16.15
N ALA A 41 23.78 22.58 -16.90
CA ALA A 41 23.59 22.08 -18.26
C ALA A 41 22.91 20.70 -18.32
N GLY A 42 22.72 20.02 -17.18
CA GLY A 42 22.09 18.70 -17.11
C GLY A 42 22.99 17.52 -17.49
N GLU A 43 24.30 17.73 -17.63
CA GLU A 43 25.28 16.69 -18.01
C GLU A 43 25.64 15.73 -16.87
N VAL A 44 25.47 16.18 -15.62
CA VAL A 44 25.83 15.39 -14.42
C VAL A 44 24.72 15.49 -13.39
N THR A 45 24.26 14.36 -12.89
CA THR A 45 23.36 14.30 -11.73
C THR A 45 24.19 14.42 -10.44
N PRO A 46 24.07 15.52 -9.67
CA PRO A 46 24.81 15.67 -8.43
C PRO A 46 24.30 14.71 -7.35
N ARG A 47 25.18 14.34 -6.40
CA ARG A 47 24.75 13.63 -5.19
C ARG A 47 23.88 14.56 -4.33
N PHE A 48 22.97 13.97 -3.53
CA PHE A 48 22.10 14.74 -2.63
C PHE A 48 22.86 15.70 -1.71
N ALA A 49 24.00 15.26 -1.16
CA ALA A 49 24.86 16.10 -0.33
C ALA A 49 25.34 17.37 -1.07
N THR A 50 25.68 17.25 -2.36
CA THR A 50 26.08 18.38 -3.20
C THR A 50 24.91 19.33 -3.46
N VAL A 51 23.70 18.80 -3.67
CA VAL A 51 22.48 19.61 -3.81
C VAL A 51 22.24 20.43 -2.53
N LYS A 52 22.35 19.81 -1.35
CA LYS A 52 22.20 20.49 -0.07
C LYS A 52 23.20 21.62 0.12
N ILE A 53 24.46 21.42 -0.26
CA ILE A 53 25.51 22.45 -0.19
C ILE A 53 25.16 23.64 -1.11
N LEU A 54 24.72 23.36 -2.35
CA LEU A 54 24.37 24.40 -3.31
C LEU A 54 23.12 25.18 -2.89
N LEU A 55 22.10 24.51 -2.37
CA LEU A 55 20.90 25.17 -1.83
C LEU A 55 21.22 26.02 -0.60
N ALA A 56 22.04 25.51 0.32
CA ALA A 56 22.49 26.27 1.48
C ALA A 56 23.27 27.53 1.07
N ALA A 57 24.17 27.42 0.08
CA ALA A 57 24.89 28.57 -0.47
C ALA A 57 23.95 29.58 -1.14
N LEU A 58 22.91 29.11 -1.82
CA LEU A 58 21.86 29.95 -2.40
C LEU A 58 20.86 30.47 -1.36
N GLU A 59 21.04 30.15 -0.07
CA GLU A 59 20.09 30.41 1.03
C GLU A 59 18.66 30.00 0.65
N TYR A 60 18.55 28.91 -0.09
CA TYR A 60 17.28 28.37 -0.54
C TYR A 60 16.86 27.24 0.38
N ASP A 61 15.66 27.36 0.92
CA ASP A 61 15.15 26.38 1.88
C ASP A 61 14.95 25.01 1.23
N LEU A 62 15.39 23.96 1.93
CA LEU A 62 15.38 22.61 1.40
C LEU A 62 13.95 22.05 1.32
N ASP A 63 13.05 22.52 2.17
CA ASP A 63 11.65 22.12 2.18
C ASP A 63 10.89 22.79 1.04
N ASP A 64 11.18 24.06 0.75
CA ASP A 64 10.66 24.74 -0.45
C ASP A 64 11.16 24.09 -1.74
N TRP A 65 12.42 23.66 -1.78
CA TRP A 65 12.96 22.90 -2.91
C TRP A 65 12.23 21.58 -3.11
N ASN A 66 11.97 20.86 -2.02
CA ASN A 66 11.23 19.61 -2.07
C ASN A 66 9.77 19.85 -2.50
N ARG A 67 9.08 20.87 -1.99
CA ARG A 67 7.72 21.25 -2.39
C ARG A 67 7.62 21.53 -3.88
N LEU A 68 8.56 22.29 -4.42
CA LEU A 68 8.62 22.58 -5.85
C LEU A 68 9.01 21.35 -6.68
N SER A 69 9.82 20.44 -6.13
CA SER A 69 10.13 19.15 -6.76
C SER A 69 8.91 18.24 -6.90
N LEU A 70 7.94 18.39 -6.00
CA LEU A 70 6.65 17.70 -6.07
C LEU A 70 5.66 18.34 -7.07
N GLN A 71 5.96 19.55 -7.57
CA GLN A 71 5.14 20.30 -8.54
C GLN A 71 5.73 20.29 -9.97
N ALA A 72 6.94 19.77 -10.18
CA ALA A 72 7.38 19.47 -11.55
C ALA A 72 6.43 18.42 -12.13
N ASP A 73 5.94 18.63 -13.35
CA ASP A 73 5.07 17.70 -14.08
C ASP A 73 5.73 16.31 -14.21
N GLU A 74 5.58 15.50 -13.18
CA GLU A 74 5.77 14.05 -13.26
C GLU A 74 4.74 13.55 -14.29
N PRO A 75 5.16 12.74 -15.27
CA PRO A 75 4.23 12.19 -16.25
C PRO A 75 3.07 11.53 -15.51
N LYS A 76 1.82 11.91 -15.86
CA LYS A 76 0.62 11.38 -15.21
C LYS A 76 0.74 9.86 -15.11
N PRO A 77 0.70 9.28 -13.89
CA PRO A 77 0.96 7.87 -13.74
C PRO A 77 -0.07 7.07 -14.54
N ASN A 78 0.41 6.20 -15.42
CA ASN A 78 -0.44 5.28 -16.18
C ASN A 78 -1.20 4.35 -15.21
N PHE A 79 -2.24 3.67 -15.69
CA PHE A 79 -3.10 2.82 -14.86
C PHE A 79 -2.32 1.83 -13.97
N ILE A 80 -1.32 1.13 -14.52
CA ILE A 80 -0.46 0.20 -13.78
C ILE A 80 0.33 0.92 -12.67
N GLN A 81 0.79 2.14 -12.92
CA GLN A 81 1.56 2.92 -11.96
C GLN A 81 0.68 3.43 -10.81
N LYS A 82 -0.57 3.83 -11.11
CA LYS A 82 -1.58 4.15 -10.08
C LYS A 82 -2.01 2.93 -9.26
N MET A 83 -2.08 1.77 -9.90
CA MET A 83 -2.44 0.52 -9.24
C MET A 83 -1.32 0.09 -8.29
N THR A 84 -0.07 0.04 -8.78
CA THR A 84 1.13 -0.38 -8.04
C THR A 84 1.68 0.68 -7.08
N LEU A 85 1.14 1.90 -7.12
CA LEU A 85 1.57 3.08 -6.35
C LEU A 85 3.09 3.31 -6.44
N SER A 86 3.69 2.98 -7.59
CA SER A 86 5.11 3.12 -7.82
C SER A 86 5.42 4.51 -8.39
N LYS A 87 6.38 5.22 -7.79
CA LYS A 87 6.75 6.59 -8.17
C LYS A 87 5.55 7.56 -8.20
N THR A 88 4.57 7.38 -7.31
CA THR A 88 3.48 8.34 -7.10
C THR A 88 3.92 9.41 -6.10
N SER A 89 3.37 10.62 -6.18
CA SER A 89 3.70 11.68 -5.23
C SER A 89 3.25 11.32 -3.81
N LEU A 90 3.89 11.87 -2.78
CA LEU A 90 3.50 11.67 -1.38
C LEU A 90 2.02 11.99 -1.13
N THR A 91 1.45 12.94 -1.89
CA THR A 91 0.01 13.26 -1.84
C THR A 91 -0.86 12.14 -2.37
N GLN A 92 -0.51 11.55 -3.52
CA GLN A 92 -1.25 10.40 -4.06
C GLN A 92 -1.11 9.16 -3.17
N GLN A 93 0.05 8.96 -2.53
CA GLN A 93 0.23 7.88 -1.56
C GLN A 93 -0.64 8.10 -0.32
N GLN A 94 -0.70 9.34 0.22
CA GLN A 94 -1.57 9.67 1.35
C GLN A 94 -3.05 9.44 1.03
N GLU A 95 -3.54 9.91 -0.12
CA GLU A 95 -4.93 9.69 -0.54
C GLU A 95 -5.25 8.20 -0.70
N SER A 96 -4.31 7.43 -1.26
CA SER A 96 -4.48 5.99 -1.38
C SER A 96 -4.54 5.31 -0.01
N LEU A 97 -3.65 5.67 0.93
CA LEU A 97 -3.69 5.10 2.28
C LEU A 97 -4.99 5.47 3.01
N ASN A 98 -5.49 6.70 2.81
CA ASN A 98 -6.76 7.14 3.39
C ASN A 98 -7.92 6.27 2.93
N THR A 99 -8.00 6.02 1.62
CA THR A 99 -9.05 5.15 1.07
C THR A 99 -8.88 3.70 1.53
N SER A 100 -7.65 3.21 1.70
CA SER A 100 -7.38 1.83 2.11
C SER A 100 -7.72 1.52 3.57
N TRP A 101 -7.39 2.38 4.54
CA TRP A 101 -7.75 2.07 5.94
C TRP A 101 -9.27 2.16 6.16
N ILE A 102 -9.97 3.07 5.47
CA ILE A 102 -11.44 3.14 5.46
C ILE A 102 -12.01 1.88 4.81
N ALA A 103 -11.46 1.45 3.68
CA ALA A 103 -11.86 0.21 3.03
C ALA A 103 -11.66 -1.02 3.92
N GLY A 104 -10.61 -1.04 4.77
CA GLY A 104 -10.42 -2.08 5.77
C GLY A 104 -11.55 -2.15 6.81
N ILE A 105 -12.08 -1.00 7.27
CA ILE A 105 -13.25 -0.97 8.16
C ILE A 105 -14.50 -1.48 7.44
N VAL A 106 -14.70 -1.08 6.18
CA VAL A 106 -15.81 -1.58 5.37
C VAL A 106 -15.70 -3.09 5.17
N TYR A 107 -14.50 -3.58 4.85
CA TYR A 107 -14.22 -5.01 4.69
C TYR A 107 -14.50 -5.79 5.98
N LEU A 108 -14.09 -5.28 7.14
CA LEU A 108 -14.38 -5.90 8.44
C LEU A 108 -15.89 -6.10 8.66
N ILE A 109 -16.71 -5.12 8.27
CA ILE A 109 -18.17 -5.24 8.35
C ILE A 109 -18.70 -6.26 7.34
N MET A 110 -18.23 -6.18 6.09
CA MET A 110 -18.64 -7.11 5.03
C MET A 110 -18.29 -8.56 5.37
N LEU A 111 -17.14 -8.79 6.01
CA LEU A 111 -16.69 -10.10 6.45
C LEU A 111 -17.60 -10.70 7.52
N MET A 112 -18.10 -9.89 8.46
CA MET A 112 -19.08 -10.38 9.45
C MET A 112 -20.40 -10.79 8.77
N LEU A 113 -20.83 -10.04 7.75
CA LEU A 113 -22.02 -10.39 6.97
C LEU A 113 -21.81 -11.65 6.13
N GLU A 114 -20.62 -11.79 5.52
CA GLU A 114 -20.22 -12.95 4.72
C GLU A 114 -20.18 -14.22 5.55
N ILE A 115 -19.54 -14.21 6.72
CA ILE A 115 -19.50 -15.38 7.63
C ILE A 115 -20.92 -15.82 8.01
N GLY A 116 -21.82 -14.86 8.27
CA GLY A 116 -23.22 -15.16 8.57
C GLY A 116 -23.98 -15.76 7.39
N ALA A 117 -23.78 -15.21 6.18
CA ALA A 117 -24.39 -15.73 4.97
C ALA A 117 -23.90 -17.14 4.63
N ASP A 118 -22.58 -17.37 4.67
CA ASP A 118 -21.96 -18.66 4.37
C ASP A 118 -22.42 -19.73 5.37
N ALA A 119 -22.61 -19.38 6.65
CA ALA A 119 -23.14 -20.30 7.66
C ALA A 119 -24.57 -20.76 7.37
N LEU A 120 -25.44 -19.85 6.88
CA LEU A 120 -26.82 -20.18 6.48
C LEU A 120 -26.84 -21.05 5.21
N ILE A 121 -25.97 -20.76 4.25
CA ILE A 121 -25.86 -21.54 3.02
C ILE A 121 -25.34 -22.96 3.31
N LEU A 122 -24.44 -23.10 4.28
CA LEU A 122 -23.92 -24.40 4.69
C LEU A 122 -25.00 -25.27 5.36
N SER A 123 -25.96 -24.69 6.08
CA SER A 123 -27.03 -25.44 6.73
C SER A 123 -28.13 -25.85 5.76
N ASP A 124 -28.59 -24.92 4.94
CA ASP A 124 -29.87 -25.07 4.21
C ASP A 124 -29.73 -24.97 2.68
N GLY A 125 -28.50 -24.78 2.17
CA GLY A 125 -28.28 -24.42 0.77
C GLY A 125 -28.66 -22.96 0.49
N ILE A 126 -28.69 -22.57 -0.78
CA ILE A 126 -29.09 -21.22 -1.18
C ILE A 126 -30.32 -21.25 -2.07
N GLU A 127 -31.39 -20.58 -1.64
CA GLU A 127 -32.56 -20.37 -2.49
C GLU A 127 -32.18 -19.58 -3.74
N SER A 128 -32.71 -19.96 -4.91
CA SER A 128 -32.37 -19.32 -6.18
C SER A 128 -32.66 -17.81 -6.21
N SER A 129 -33.65 -17.35 -5.43
CA SER A 129 -34.00 -15.93 -5.26
C SER A 129 -32.92 -15.13 -4.53
N MET A 130 -32.11 -15.78 -3.70
CA MET A 130 -31.08 -15.15 -2.86
C MET A 130 -29.71 -15.07 -3.54
N ILE A 131 -29.50 -15.82 -4.63
CA ILE A 131 -28.24 -15.84 -5.39
C ILE A 131 -27.76 -14.42 -5.79
N PRO A 132 -28.61 -13.51 -6.31
CA PRO A 132 -28.15 -12.15 -6.66
C PRO A 132 -27.67 -11.34 -5.46
N PHE A 133 -28.30 -11.52 -4.30
CA PHE A 133 -27.90 -10.86 -3.05
C PHE A 133 -26.57 -11.39 -2.54
N TYR A 134 -26.39 -12.71 -2.55
CA TYR A 134 -25.13 -13.36 -2.21
C TYR A 134 -23.99 -12.95 -3.15
N ALA A 135 -24.24 -12.93 -4.45
CA ALA A 135 -23.26 -12.46 -5.43
C ALA A 135 -22.88 -10.99 -5.24
N THR A 136 -23.84 -10.14 -4.86
CA THR A 136 -23.57 -8.74 -4.53
C THR A 136 -22.70 -8.62 -3.28
N LEU A 137 -22.99 -9.41 -2.24
CA LEU A 137 -22.18 -9.46 -1.03
C LEU A 137 -20.73 -9.88 -1.33
N LYS A 138 -20.54 -11.00 -2.06
CA LYS A 138 -19.20 -11.47 -2.46
C LYS A 138 -18.44 -10.46 -3.32
N LEU A 139 -19.13 -9.72 -4.18
CA LEU A 139 -18.52 -8.62 -4.95
C LEU A 139 -18.06 -7.47 -4.04
N LEU A 140 -18.88 -7.07 -3.06
CA LEU A 140 -18.53 -6.01 -2.10
C LEU A 140 -17.36 -6.42 -1.21
N VAL A 141 -17.31 -7.68 -0.77
CA VAL A 141 -16.17 -8.28 -0.07
C VAL A 141 -14.91 -8.17 -0.92
N ALA A 142 -14.93 -8.66 -2.16
CA ALA A 142 -13.76 -8.65 -3.03
C ALA A 142 -13.26 -7.21 -3.33
N ILE A 143 -14.18 -6.25 -3.58
CA ILE A 143 -13.82 -4.86 -3.84
C ILE A 143 -13.25 -4.19 -2.59
N SER A 144 -13.91 -4.32 -1.44
CA SER A 144 -13.44 -3.72 -0.20
C SER A 144 -12.09 -4.29 0.23
N PHE A 145 -11.89 -5.60 0.11
CA PHE A 145 -10.62 -6.25 0.38
C PHE A 145 -9.52 -5.79 -0.59
N PHE A 146 -9.79 -5.72 -1.89
CA PHE A 146 -8.82 -5.22 -2.86
C PHE A 146 -8.36 -3.78 -2.53
N LEU A 147 -9.29 -2.90 -2.16
CA LEU A 147 -8.97 -1.52 -1.76
C LEU A 147 -8.18 -1.47 -0.45
N PHE A 148 -8.48 -2.36 0.50
CA PHE A 148 -7.72 -2.52 1.74
C PHE A 148 -6.28 -2.98 1.45
N MET A 149 -6.09 -4.06 0.68
CA MET A 149 -4.78 -4.60 0.31
C MET A 149 -3.94 -3.64 -0.53
N ARG A 150 -4.58 -2.79 -1.35
CA ARG A 150 -3.89 -1.71 -2.07
C ARG A 150 -3.15 -0.76 -1.11
N GLY A 151 -3.61 -0.61 0.12
CA GLY A 151 -2.92 0.18 1.14
C GLY A 151 -1.54 -0.38 1.46
N PHE A 152 -1.45 -1.71 1.62
CA PHE A 152 -0.19 -2.40 1.87
C PHE A 152 0.76 -2.39 0.68
N VAL A 153 0.23 -2.34 -0.54
CA VAL A 153 1.05 -2.05 -1.73
C VAL A 153 1.63 -0.63 -1.65
N GLY A 154 0.84 0.35 -1.20
CA GLY A 154 1.28 1.72 -0.96
C GLY A 154 2.37 1.80 0.11
N VAL A 155 2.18 1.12 1.23
CA VAL A 155 3.17 1.01 2.32
C VAL A 155 4.46 0.36 1.82
N GLY A 156 4.37 -0.73 1.03
CA GLY A 156 5.55 -1.35 0.45
C GLY A 156 6.29 -0.45 -0.54
N SER A 157 5.57 0.39 -1.27
CA SER A 157 6.19 1.40 -2.13
C SER A 157 6.82 2.56 -1.33
N LEU A 158 6.28 2.91 -0.16
CA LEU A 158 6.82 3.94 0.74
C LEU A 158 8.13 3.50 1.41
N PHE A 159 8.23 2.24 1.83
CA PHE A 159 9.40 1.71 2.53
C PHE A 159 10.29 0.81 1.66
N GLU A 160 10.15 0.90 0.33
CA GLU A 160 10.90 0.11 -0.66
C GLU A 160 10.88 -1.42 -0.41
N ASN A 161 9.82 -1.92 0.23
CA ASN A 161 9.65 -3.33 0.54
C ASN A 161 8.84 -4.02 -0.57
N HIS A 162 9.54 -4.75 -1.45
CA HIS A 162 8.89 -5.45 -2.56
C HIS A 162 8.00 -6.63 -2.11
N GLN A 163 8.28 -7.22 -0.96
CA GLN A 163 7.65 -8.47 -0.53
C GLN A 163 6.20 -8.24 -0.11
N ILE A 164 5.94 -7.20 0.69
CA ILE A 164 4.57 -6.84 1.09
C ILE A 164 3.71 -6.47 -0.12
N ARG A 165 4.29 -5.87 -1.17
CA ARG A 165 3.56 -5.53 -2.41
C ARG A 165 3.08 -6.77 -3.14
N ILE A 166 3.97 -7.75 -3.32
CA ILE A 166 3.61 -9.02 -3.96
C ILE A 166 2.59 -9.77 -3.11
N ALA A 167 2.88 -9.94 -1.81
CA ALA A 167 2.01 -10.66 -0.90
C ALA A 167 0.60 -10.06 -0.85
N ALA A 168 0.49 -8.73 -0.82
CA ALA A 168 -0.81 -8.06 -0.81
C ALA A 168 -1.64 -8.33 -2.07
N TYR A 169 -1.02 -8.32 -3.26
CA TYR A 169 -1.74 -8.63 -4.49
C TYR A 169 -2.07 -10.10 -4.64
N VAL A 170 -1.19 -11.00 -4.20
CA VAL A 170 -1.47 -12.44 -4.17
C VAL A 170 -2.67 -12.70 -3.26
N TYR A 171 -2.69 -12.10 -2.07
CA TYR A 171 -3.80 -12.29 -1.14
C TYR A 171 -5.11 -11.71 -1.71
N ALA A 172 -5.07 -10.49 -2.27
CA ALA A 172 -6.24 -9.91 -2.94
C ALA A 172 -6.76 -10.76 -4.10
N PHE A 173 -5.87 -11.38 -4.88
CA PHE A 173 -6.25 -12.28 -5.96
C PHE A 173 -6.90 -13.56 -5.43
N VAL A 174 -6.35 -14.15 -4.36
CA VAL A 174 -6.93 -15.36 -3.72
C VAL A 174 -8.35 -15.08 -3.25
N ILE A 175 -8.59 -13.97 -2.53
CA ILE A 175 -9.94 -13.60 -2.09
C ILE A 175 -10.87 -13.37 -3.28
N ALA A 176 -10.44 -12.64 -4.32
CA ALA A 176 -11.27 -12.43 -5.50
C ALA A 176 -11.62 -13.74 -6.23
N ALA A 177 -10.68 -14.69 -6.31
CA ALA A 177 -10.89 -16.00 -6.93
C ALA A 177 -11.86 -16.87 -6.11
N ILE A 178 -11.76 -16.82 -4.78
CA ILE A 178 -12.69 -17.49 -3.86
C ILE A 178 -14.08 -16.89 -3.99
N SER A 179 -14.22 -15.56 -3.90
CA SER A 179 -15.50 -14.87 -4.06
C SER A 179 -16.17 -15.19 -5.41
N PHE A 180 -15.38 -15.28 -6.49
CA PHE A 180 -15.90 -15.71 -7.78
C PHE A 180 -16.37 -17.17 -7.77
N SER A 181 -15.56 -18.07 -7.20
CA SER A 181 -15.86 -19.50 -7.14
C SER A 181 -17.11 -19.78 -6.30
N ASP A 182 -17.30 -19.07 -5.19
CA ASP A 182 -18.50 -19.15 -4.35
C ASP A 182 -19.77 -18.78 -5.11
N VAL A 183 -19.71 -17.72 -5.92
CA VAL A 183 -20.84 -17.30 -6.75
C VAL A 183 -21.14 -18.32 -7.84
N VAL A 184 -20.10 -18.89 -8.47
CA VAL A 184 -20.27 -19.96 -9.45
C VAL A 184 -20.94 -21.18 -8.80
N LEU A 185 -20.48 -21.61 -7.62
CA LEU A 185 -21.08 -22.72 -6.89
C LEU A 185 -22.53 -22.44 -6.52
N ALA A 186 -22.85 -21.25 -6.02
CA ALA A 186 -24.22 -20.85 -5.70
C ALA A 186 -25.15 -20.87 -6.93
N ILE A 187 -24.65 -20.52 -8.12
CA ILE A 187 -25.45 -20.52 -9.36
C ILE A 187 -25.71 -21.93 -9.89
N TYR A 188 -24.67 -22.77 -9.94
CA TYR A 188 -24.76 -24.07 -10.62
C TYR A 188 -25.13 -25.22 -9.67
N TYR A 189 -24.89 -25.07 -8.38
CA TYR A 189 -25.06 -26.12 -7.37
C TYR A 189 -25.72 -25.60 -6.08
N PRO A 190 -26.88 -24.90 -6.16
CA PRO A 190 -27.50 -24.22 -5.02
C PRO A 190 -27.87 -25.15 -3.84
N ASP A 191 -28.27 -26.39 -4.15
CA ASP A 191 -28.78 -27.36 -3.16
C ASP A 191 -27.73 -28.43 -2.77
N HIS A 192 -26.49 -28.34 -3.29
CA HIS A 192 -25.45 -29.35 -3.06
C HIS A 192 -24.55 -29.01 -1.86
N VAL A 193 -25.10 -29.20 -0.66
CA VAL A 193 -24.43 -28.90 0.63
C VAL A 193 -23.08 -29.61 0.78
N GLU A 194 -22.95 -30.87 0.35
CA GLU A 194 -21.68 -31.62 0.43
C GLU A 194 -20.58 -31.00 -0.43
N LEU A 195 -20.91 -30.60 -1.66
CA LEU A 195 -19.95 -29.95 -2.57
C LEU A 195 -19.52 -28.58 -2.03
N ASN A 196 -20.47 -27.80 -1.51
CA ASN A 196 -20.19 -26.50 -0.88
C ASN A 196 -19.28 -26.67 0.34
N SER A 197 -19.52 -27.68 1.16
CA SER A 197 -18.71 -27.97 2.35
C SER A 197 -17.26 -28.34 1.98
N ILE A 198 -17.06 -29.21 0.99
CA ILE A 198 -15.73 -29.59 0.50
C ILE A 198 -15.01 -28.36 -0.10
N SER A 199 -15.72 -27.56 -0.89
CA SER A 199 -15.16 -26.33 -1.47
C SER A 199 -14.71 -25.35 -0.39
N MET A 200 -15.53 -25.13 0.64
CA MET A 200 -15.19 -24.25 1.77
C MET A 200 -13.91 -24.71 2.48
N MET A 201 -13.73 -26.03 2.68
CA MET A 201 -12.50 -26.58 3.27
C MET A 201 -11.27 -26.32 2.39
N VAL A 202 -11.39 -26.41 1.06
CA VAL A 202 -10.29 -26.09 0.15
C VAL A 202 -9.98 -24.59 0.18
N MET A 203 -11.01 -23.76 0.16
CA MET A 203 -10.89 -22.30 0.16
C MET A 203 -10.27 -21.77 1.44
N ILE A 204 -10.65 -22.29 2.61
CA ILE A 204 -10.06 -21.86 3.89
C ILE A 204 -8.57 -22.22 3.98
N ILE A 205 -8.14 -23.34 3.39
CA ILE A 205 -6.72 -23.68 3.28
C ILE A 205 -5.98 -22.68 2.38
N LEU A 206 -6.58 -22.27 1.26
CA LEU A 206 -6.01 -21.26 0.36
C LEU A 206 -5.90 -19.88 1.03
N ILE A 207 -6.93 -19.48 1.78
CA ILE A 207 -6.90 -18.24 2.60
C ILE A 207 -5.77 -18.35 3.61
N GLY A 208 -5.69 -19.44 4.38
CA GLY A 208 -4.66 -19.60 5.40
C GLY A 208 -3.24 -19.59 4.84
N ALA A 209 -3.03 -20.15 3.65
CA ALA A 209 -1.74 -20.06 2.95
C ALA A 209 -1.39 -18.61 2.55
N ALA A 210 -2.38 -17.86 2.05
CA ALA A 210 -2.21 -16.45 1.69
C ALA A 210 -1.93 -15.57 2.93
N GLU A 211 -2.63 -15.80 4.04
CA GLU A 211 -2.43 -15.13 5.33
C GLU A 211 -1.02 -15.36 5.88
N VAL A 212 -0.49 -16.59 5.83
CA VAL A 212 0.90 -16.84 6.27
C VAL A 212 1.91 -16.07 5.43
N VAL A 213 1.76 -16.07 4.10
CA VAL A 213 2.64 -15.31 3.21
C VAL A 213 2.54 -13.81 3.49
N PHE A 214 1.32 -13.31 3.70
CA PHE A 214 1.06 -11.92 4.00
C PHE A 214 1.63 -11.52 5.38
N GLY A 215 1.36 -12.30 6.43
CA GLY A 215 1.85 -12.07 7.78
C GLY A 215 3.38 -12.04 7.88
N VAL A 216 4.08 -12.95 7.19
CA VAL A 216 5.56 -12.92 7.09
C VAL A 216 6.05 -11.62 6.46
N SER A 217 5.37 -11.12 5.42
CA SER A 217 5.73 -9.86 4.77
C SER A 217 5.40 -8.64 5.64
N LEU A 218 4.33 -8.71 6.44
CA LEU A 218 3.89 -7.66 7.37
C LEU A 218 4.88 -7.49 8.54
N MET A 219 5.42 -8.59 9.07
CA MET A 219 6.46 -8.54 10.11
C MET A 219 7.71 -7.77 9.66
N LYS A 220 8.04 -7.77 8.37
CA LYS A 220 9.19 -7.03 7.82
C LYS A 220 8.97 -5.51 7.81
N LEU A 221 7.75 -5.05 8.07
CA LEU A 221 7.46 -3.63 8.26
C LEU A 221 7.69 -3.16 9.71
N GLN A 222 8.11 -4.04 10.63
CA GLN A 222 8.36 -3.65 12.03
C GLN A 222 9.37 -2.52 12.17
N ASP A 223 10.39 -2.46 11.31
CA ASP A 223 11.46 -1.46 11.38
C ASP A 223 10.94 -0.07 10.98
N SER A 224 9.89 -0.02 10.17
CA SER A 224 9.32 1.21 9.63
C SER A 224 8.04 1.67 10.35
N LEU A 225 7.20 0.73 10.81
CA LEU A 225 5.88 1.01 11.40
C LEU A 225 5.73 0.51 12.85
N GLY A 226 6.82 0.01 13.44
CA GLY A 226 6.92 -0.38 14.83
C GLY A 226 6.24 -1.71 15.18
N GLN A 227 6.06 -1.93 16.49
CA GLN A 227 5.59 -3.23 17.03
C GLN A 227 4.19 -3.64 16.57
N SER A 228 3.32 -2.69 16.18
CA SER A 228 1.98 -3.03 15.67
C SER A 228 2.04 -3.87 14.40
N ALA A 229 2.98 -3.60 13.49
CA ALA A 229 3.14 -4.38 12.27
C ALA A 229 3.65 -5.81 12.57
N LYS A 230 4.56 -5.93 13.55
CA LYS A 230 5.04 -7.23 14.02
C LYS A 230 3.92 -8.07 14.64
N VAL A 231 3.13 -7.49 15.55
CA VAL A 231 2.05 -8.20 16.23
C VAL A 231 0.95 -8.58 15.23
N ALA A 232 0.58 -7.69 14.32
CA ALA A 232 -0.36 -8.01 13.24
C ALA A 232 0.13 -9.19 12.41
N GLY A 233 1.40 -9.17 11.97
CA GLY A 233 1.96 -10.27 11.18
C GLY A 233 2.04 -11.60 11.94
N ILE A 234 2.31 -11.59 13.25
CA ILE A 234 2.27 -12.81 14.08
C ILE A 234 0.85 -13.36 14.16
N LEU A 235 -0.15 -12.51 14.38
CA LEU A 235 -1.54 -12.95 14.45
C LEU A 235 -2.02 -13.50 13.12
N GLU A 236 -1.67 -12.87 11.99
CA GLU A 236 -1.94 -13.40 10.65
C GLU A 236 -1.34 -14.78 10.42
N ILE A 237 -0.09 -14.99 10.84
CA ILE A 237 0.54 -16.33 10.72
C ILE A 237 -0.21 -17.36 11.58
N ILE A 238 -0.63 -16.99 12.80
CA ILE A 238 -1.41 -17.88 13.67
C ILE A 238 -2.75 -18.21 13.02
N THR A 239 -3.49 -17.21 12.54
CA THR A 239 -4.77 -17.37 11.83
C THR A 239 -4.59 -18.29 10.63
N GLY A 240 -3.58 -18.03 9.80
CA GLY A 240 -3.36 -18.80 8.58
C GLY A 240 -2.97 -20.25 8.83
N ILE A 241 -2.16 -20.52 9.86
CA ILE A 241 -1.86 -21.89 10.29
C ILE A 241 -3.14 -22.58 10.78
N CYS A 242 -3.96 -21.90 11.59
CA CYS A 242 -5.23 -22.44 12.06
C CYS A 242 -6.16 -22.80 10.89
N PHE A 243 -6.28 -21.93 9.88
CA PHE A 243 -7.08 -22.18 8.69
C PHE A 243 -6.55 -23.30 7.81
N MET A 244 -5.23 -23.38 7.56
CA MET A 244 -4.63 -24.48 6.80
C MET A 244 -4.82 -25.86 7.46
N THR A 245 -4.88 -25.92 8.80
CA THR A 245 -5.11 -27.19 9.49
C THR A 245 -6.56 -27.65 9.44
N VAL A 246 -7.52 -26.76 9.15
CA VAL A 246 -8.98 -26.95 9.22
C VAL A 246 -9.51 -27.27 10.64
N VAL A 247 -8.77 -28.05 11.44
CA VAL A 247 -9.11 -28.46 12.81
C VAL A 247 -9.25 -27.26 13.75
N PHE A 248 -8.40 -26.24 13.59
CA PHE A 248 -8.36 -25.06 14.47
C PHE A 248 -9.07 -23.84 13.88
N VAL A 249 -9.99 -24.02 12.92
CA VAL A 249 -10.69 -22.90 12.26
C VAL A 249 -11.40 -21.98 13.24
N PHE A 250 -11.97 -22.50 14.33
CA PHE A 250 -12.58 -21.65 15.37
C PHE A 250 -11.57 -20.70 16.02
N VAL A 251 -10.35 -21.18 16.31
CA VAL A 251 -9.27 -20.34 16.85
C VAL A 251 -8.86 -19.31 15.81
N GLY A 252 -8.72 -19.72 14.54
CA GLY A 252 -8.43 -18.82 13.42
C GLY A 252 -9.46 -17.70 13.31
N MET A 253 -10.76 -18.01 13.33
CA MET A 253 -11.82 -16.99 13.29
C MET A 253 -11.70 -15.97 14.43
N VAL A 254 -11.34 -16.43 15.64
CA VAL A 254 -11.15 -15.53 16.80
C VAL A 254 -9.91 -14.66 16.63
N THR A 255 -8.80 -15.18 16.10
CA THR A 255 -7.55 -14.42 15.92
C THR A 255 -7.57 -13.48 14.71
N MET A 256 -8.38 -13.79 13.69
CA MET A 256 -8.56 -12.99 12.48
C MET A 256 -9.06 -11.57 12.77
N PHE A 257 -10.06 -11.40 13.65
CA PHE A 257 -10.61 -10.07 13.94
C PHE A 257 -9.58 -9.12 14.59
N PRO A 258 -8.85 -9.52 15.65
CA PRO A 258 -7.73 -8.72 16.17
C PRO A 258 -6.62 -8.45 15.14
N ALA A 259 -6.28 -9.44 14.29
CA ALA A 259 -5.27 -9.26 13.24
C ALA A 259 -5.69 -8.13 12.29
N MET A 260 -6.91 -8.19 11.78
CA MET A 260 -7.49 -7.20 10.86
C MET A 260 -7.58 -5.80 11.47
N ILE A 261 -7.98 -5.69 12.75
CA ILE A 261 -7.99 -4.40 13.45
C ILE A 261 -6.58 -3.80 13.51
N LEU A 262 -5.57 -4.60 13.82
CA LEU A 262 -4.18 -4.12 13.85
C LEU A 262 -3.68 -3.74 12.45
N GLU A 263 -4.06 -4.45 11.41
CA GLU A 263 -3.74 -4.11 10.02
C GLU A 263 -4.33 -2.75 9.60
N ILE A 264 -5.60 -2.50 9.94
CA ILE A 264 -6.25 -1.20 9.73
C ILE A 264 -5.46 -0.11 10.48
N LEU A 265 -5.06 -0.37 11.73
CA LEU A 265 -4.24 0.56 12.51
C LEU A 265 -2.85 0.79 11.91
N VAL A 266 -2.23 -0.23 11.31
CA VAL A 266 -0.95 -0.12 10.60
C VAL A 266 -1.08 0.79 9.39
N LEU A 267 -2.15 0.65 8.58
CA LEU A 267 -2.41 1.55 7.46
C LEU A 267 -2.70 2.98 7.92
N TYR A 268 -3.47 3.15 8.99
CA TYR A 268 -3.72 4.47 9.59
C TYR A 268 -2.43 5.13 10.08
N LYS A 269 -1.53 4.38 10.73
CA LYS A 269 -0.22 4.89 11.15
C LYS A 269 0.64 5.30 9.95
N ALA A 270 0.62 4.53 8.87
CA ALA A 270 1.33 4.90 7.64
C ALA A 270 0.75 6.18 7.02
N TYR A 271 -0.57 6.35 7.04
CA TYR A 271 -1.24 7.58 6.62
C TYR A 271 -0.81 8.79 7.48
N ASP A 272 -0.86 8.65 8.81
CA ASP A 272 -0.47 9.72 9.75
C ASP A 272 1.01 10.08 9.62
N PHE A 273 1.89 9.09 9.39
CA PHE A 273 3.30 9.32 9.12
C PHE A 273 3.54 10.26 7.92
N ILE A 274 2.87 10.02 6.79
CA ILE A 274 2.96 10.91 5.62
C ILE A 274 2.36 12.29 5.93
N MET A 275 1.25 12.33 6.67
CA MET A 275 0.61 13.60 7.06
C MET A 275 1.55 14.47 7.91
N ARG A 276 2.26 13.88 8.87
CA ARG A 276 3.25 14.58 9.72
C ARG A 276 4.45 15.10 8.94
N GLN A 277 4.96 14.35 7.97
CA GLN A 277 6.04 14.84 7.11
C GLN A 277 5.64 16.07 6.30
N LYS A 278 4.36 16.21 5.94
CA LYS A 278 3.85 17.39 5.23
C LYS A 278 3.68 18.60 6.14
N THR A 279 3.29 18.40 7.40
CA THR A 279 3.02 19.48 8.34
C THR A 279 4.26 19.93 9.11
N ASN A 280 5.29 19.08 9.26
CA ASN A 280 6.54 19.45 9.91
C ASN A 280 7.75 18.79 9.20
N PRO A 281 8.25 19.38 8.11
CA PRO A 281 9.34 18.80 7.31
C PRO A 281 10.73 18.81 8.00
N ALA A 282 10.87 19.41 9.18
CA ALA A 282 12.14 19.63 9.88
C ALA A 282 12.43 18.67 11.06
N ALA A 283 11.79 17.49 11.14
CA ALA A 283 12.03 16.48 12.19
C ALA A 283 12.66 15.19 11.65
#